data_AF-A0A9E1YYC6-F1
#
_entry.id   AF-A0A9E1YYC6-F1
#
_cell.length_a   1.000
_cell.length_b   1.000
_cell.length_c   1.000
_cell.angle_alpha   90.00
_cell.angle_beta   90.00
_cell.angle_gamma   90.00
#
_symmetry.space_group_name_H-M   'P 1'
#
loop_
_entity.id
_entity.type
_entity.pdbx_description
1 polymer ?
#
loop_
_entity_poly.entity_id
_entity_poly.type
_entity_poly.pdbx_seq_one_letter_code
_entity_poly.pdbx_strand_id
1 'polypeptide(L)'
;MLIPIGTNVEHRRYPTVTYWLIGINILLFAAQWAIGRAGGVDSSNWLVQYLALLEFDGQLSRSNFHYLSLISYQFLHADWWHIIFNMIFLLPFGKVVEDRFGHIGFLLFYLGCGAFGGYVHTLLHINPVIGASGSVCAVVAAFVVLAPKTKTHVLLVFFIIGVYSIPSMLLVAFFIGIDVFSQLASLLGQNSSNTAWVVHLCGYASGFSIAFIALHFGWVTSSEYDLPYAFKQWRRRRHFTSVTSSAVKKIKTTYTPNELLRVSIAEKAMQGNVEEAQAEYDQAIAKDSSFIADARTLHTLATNLIKQGELAQGILLFEQYLAHYKQAKDRGEVALLLAAKYIRVLGNKKRGKKLLQEYSASFPPEHAQLANTLTKEANT
;
A
#
# COMPACT_ATOMS: atom_id res chain seq x y z
N MET A 1 -21.80 7.32 20.95
CA MET A 1 -21.64 7.86 19.58
C MET A 1 -20.33 7.38 18.95
N LEU A 2 -20.28 7.08 17.64
CA LEU A 2 -19.05 6.81 16.88
C LEU A 2 -18.57 8.11 16.24
N ILE A 3 -17.51 8.72 16.78
CA ILE A 3 -17.02 10.04 16.35
C ILE A 3 -15.68 9.86 15.64
N PRO A 4 -15.59 9.99 14.30
CA PRO A 4 -14.30 10.01 13.63
C PRO A 4 -13.52 11.26 14.00
N ILE A 5 -12.35 11.10 14.62
CA ILE A 5 -11.49 12.21 15.07
C ILE A 5 -10.25 12.40 14.18
N GLY A 6 -9.91 11.40 13.35
CA GLY A 6 -8.74 11.45 12.48
C GLY A 6 -8.55 10.18 11.68
N THR A 7 -7.61 10.21 10.73
CA THR A 7 -7.16 9.03 10.00
C THR A 7 -5.64 8.88 10.16
N ASN A 8 -5.11 7.70 9.89
CA ASN A 8 -3.67 7.45 9.89
C ASN A 8 -2.98 7.83 8.55
N VAL A 9 -3.60 8.71 7.76
CA VAL A 9 -3.06 9.17 6.47
C VAL A 9 -2.14 10.36 6.71
N GLU A 10 -0.93 10.29 6.17
CA GLU A 10 -0.03 11.44 6.12
C GLU A 10 -0.48 12.42 5.03
N HIS A 11 -0.61 13.70 5.41
CA HIS A 11 -1.04 14.76 4.50
C HIS A 11 0.16 15.44 3.85
N ARG A 12 0.12 15.68 2.54
CA ARG A 12 1.17 16.39 1.78
C ARG A 12 0.87 17.87 1.65
N ARG A 13 -0.42 18.25 1.68
CA ARG A 13 -0.93 19.62 1.58
C ARG A 13 -1.66 20.01 2.87
N TYR A 14 -1.55 21.28 3.23
CA TYR A 14 -2.33 21.84 4.33
C TYR A 14 -3.80 21.98 3.90
N PRO A 15 -4.77 21.42 4.63
CA PRO A 15 -6.17 21.28 4.18
C PRO A 15 -6.98 22.56 4.39
N THR A 16 -6.58 23.61 3.68
CA THR A 16 -7.09 24.97 3.80
C THR A 16 -8.58 25.03 3.53
N VAL A 17 -9.06 24.45 2.41
CA VAL A 17 -10.46 24.52 2.00
C VAL A 17 -11.35 23.75 2.97
N THR A 18 -10.91 22.60 3.47
CA THR A 18 -11.64 21.85 4.51
C THR A 18 -11.87 22.72 5.74
N TYR A 19 -10.84 23.44 6.22
CA TYR A 19 -10.99 24.36 7.35
C TYR A 19 -11.88 25.56 7.03
N TRP A 20 -11.78 26.15 5.83
CA TRP A 20 -12.65 27.23 5.41
C TRP A 20 -14.11 26.80 5.35
N LEU A 21 -14.42 25.65 4.74
CA LEU A 21 -15.78 25.12 4.69
C LEU A 21 -16.32 24.90 6.10
N ILE A 22 -15.53 24.32 7.01
CA ILE A 22 -15.94 24.14 8.41
C ILE A 22 -16.21 25.49 9.08
N GLY A 23 -15.29 26.45 8.95
CA GLY A 23 -15.42 27.78 9.56
C GLY A 23 -16.64 28.54 9.04
N ILE A 24 -16.88 28.51 7.72
CA ILE A 24 -18.05 29.14 7.09
C ILE A 24 -19.34 28.51 7.59
N ASN A 25 -19.42 27.18 7.66
CA ASN A 25 -20.61 26.49 8.17
C ASN A 25 -20.89 26.85 9.64
N ILE A 26 -19.85 26.89 10.48
CA ILE A 26 -19.98 27.29 11.89
C ILE A 26 -20.44 28.74 12.02
N LEU A 27 -19.87 29.66 11.24
CA LEU A 27 -20.26 31.08 11.25
C LEU A 27 -21.71 31.27 10.79
N LEU A 28 -22.11 30.64 9.69
CA LEU A 28 -23.47 30.73 9.17
C LEU A 28 -24.47 30.12 10.14
N PHE A 29 -24.17 28.96 10.73
CA PHE A 29 -25.03 28.38 11.75
C PHE A 29 -25.13 29.22 13.02
N ALA A 30 -24.03 29.86 13.46
CA ALA A 30 -24.08 30.79 14.59
C ALA A 30 -25.01 31.99 14.28
N ALA A 31 -24.99 32.49 13.03
CA ALA A 31 -25.92 33.51 12.57
C ALA A 31 -27.37 33.00 12.54
N GLN A 32 -27.64 31.83 11.95
CA GLN A 32 -28.98 31.19 11.97
C GLN A 32 -29.52 31.07 13.40
N TRP A 33 -28.68 30.58 14.32
CA TRP A 33 -29.04 30.41 15.73
C TRP A 33 -29.35 31.74 16.42
N ALA A 34 -28.55 32.78 16.19
CA ALA A 34 -28.79 34.11 16.74
C ALA A 34 -30.07 34.76 16.18
N ILE A 35 -30.31 34.62 14.87
CA ILE A 35 -31.52 35.12 14.19
C ILE A 35 -32.77 34.44 14.75
N GLY A 36 -32.75 33.10 14.85
CA GLY A 36 -33.86 32.35 15.44
C GLY A 36 -34.13 32.73 16.90
N ARG A 37 -33.09 32.93 17.70
CA ARG A 37 -33.19 33.43 19.10
C ARG A 37 -33.78 34.83 19.20
N ALA A 38 -33.62 35.67 18.17
CA ALA A 38 -34.12 37.04 18.10
C ALA A 38 -35.55 37.16 17.51
N GLY A 39 -36.24 36.03 17.32
CA GLY A 39 -37.62 35.97 16.81
C GLY A 39 -37.74 35.56 15.35
N GLY A 40 -36.63 35.42 14.62
CA GLY A 40 -36.62 34.93 13.23
C GLY A 40 -37.55 35.73 12.31
N VAL A 41 -38.35 35.01 11.51
CA VAL A 41 -39.30 35.61 10.55
C VAL A 41 -40.41 36.43 11.22
N ASP A 42 -40.72 36.14 12.48
CA ASP A 42 -41.75 36.82 13.28
C ASP A 42 -41.18 37.99 14.10
N SER A 43 -39.89 38.29 13.96
CA SER A 43 -39.24 39.39 14.69
C SER A 43 -39.79 40.75 14.25
N SER A 44 -40.03 41.65 15.21
CA SER A 44 -40.36 43.05 14.94
C SER A 44 -39.15 43.89 14.49
N ASN A 45 -37.94 43.34 14.61
CA ASN A 45 -36.73 43.98 14.10
C ASN A 45 -36.56 43.66 12.61
N TRP A 46 -36.62 44.71 11.77
CA TRP A 46 -36.56 44.58 10.31
C TRP A 46 -35.32 43.83 9.81
N LEU A 47 -34.17 44.01 10.46
CA LEU A 47 -32.91 43.35 10.06
C LEU A 47 -32.97 41.86 10.38
N VAL A 48 -33.48 41.49 11.56
CA VAL A 48 -33.64 40.08 11.96
C VAL A 48 -34.63 39.38 11.03
N GLN A 49 -35.77 40.01 10.76
CA GLN A 49 -36.78 39.47 9.85
C GLN A 49 -36.22 39.34 8.42
N TYR A 50 -35.50 40.34 7.91
CA TYR A 50 -34.87 40.29 6.59
C TYR A 50 -33.85 39.15 6.48
N LEU A 51 -32.95 39.01 7.46
CA LEU A 51 -31.96 37.93 7.48
C LEU A 51 -32.62 36.54 7.61
N ALA A 52 -33.71 36.42 8.37
CA ALA A 52 -34.47 35.19 8.48
C ALA A 52 -35.16 34.79 7.16
N LEU A 53 -35.65 35.77 6.40
CA LEU A 53 -36.21 35.54 5.06
C LEU A 53 -35.13 35.13 4.06
N LEU A 54 -33.92 35.71 4.14
CA LEU A 54 -32.78 35.28 3.35
C LEU A 54 -32.35 33.84 3.68
N GLU A 55 -32.36 33.44 4.95
CA GLU A 55 -32.13 32.06 5.36
C GLU A 55 -33.19 31.12 4.76
N PHE A 56 -34.47 31.51 4.82
CA PHE A 56 -35.56 30.74 4.25
C PHE A 56 -35.43 30.58 2.73
N ASP A 57 -35.08 31.65 2.01
CA ASP A 57 -34.84 31.62 0.57
C ASP A 57 -33.56 30.83 0.18
N GLY A 58 -32.62 30.72 1.12
CA GLY A 58 -31.41 29.92 0.96
C GLY A 58 -31.65 28.40 1.02
N GLN A 59 -32.82 27.95 1.48
CA GLN A 59 -33.18 26.54 1.51
C GLN A 59 -33.48 26.03 0.09
N LEU A 60 -33.11 24.78 -0.19
CA LEU A 60 -33.41 24.18 -1.49
C LEU A 60 -34.77 23.49 -1.42
N SER A 61 -35.75 23.97 -2.18
CA SER A 61 -37.06 23.36 -2.28
C SER A 61 -37.56 23.30 -3.72
N ARG A 62 -38.49 22.39 -3.99
CA ARG A 62 -39.13 22.30 -5.31
C ARG A 62 -40.02 23.50 -5.62
N SER A 63 -40.70 24.05 -4.60
CA SER A 63 -41.64 25.16 -4.74
C SER A 63 -40.95 26.52 -4.86
N ASN A 64 -39.74 26.69 -4.31
CA ASN A 64 -38.95 27.91 -4.38
C ASN A 64 -37.56 27.62 -4.97
N PHE A 65 -37.51 26.97 -6.13
CA PHE A 65 -36.24 26.59 -6.77
C PHE A 65 -35.58 27.80 -7.44
N HIS A 66 -34.29 28.00 -7.18
CA HIS A 66 -33.41 28.88 -7.94
C HIS A 66 -31.99 28.33 -7.97
N TYR A 67 -31.17 28.74 -8.95
CA TYR A 67 -29.86 28.11 -9.14
C TYR A 67 -28.91 28.33 -7.96
N LEU A 68 -29.06 29.44 -7.22
CA LEU A 68 -28.23 29.72 -6.06
C LEU A 68 -28.56 28.79 -4.87
N SER A 69 -29.82 28.34 -4.74
CA SER A 69 -30.22 27.41 -3.68
C SER A 69 -29.60 26.03 -3.82
N LEU A 70 -29.06 25.65 -4.99
CA LEU A 70 -28.24 24.45 -5.13
C LEU A 70 -26.89 24.55 -4.37
N ILE A 71 -26.46 25.75 -4.03
CA ILE A 71 -25.22 26.02 -3.29
C ILE A 71 -25.53 26.44 -1.86
N SER A 72 -26.42 27.42 -1.65
CA SER A 72 -26.66 27.99 -0.33
C SER A 72 -27.20 26.98 0.68
N TYR A 73 -28.06 26.04 0.24
CA TYR A 73 -28.66 25.05 1.14
C TYR A 73 -27.62 24.17 1.83
N GLN A 74 -26.47 23.95 1.18
CA GLN A 74 -25.37 23.14 1.70
C GLN A 74 -24.73 23.76 2.95
N PHE A 75 -24.99 25.04 3.22
CA PHE A 75 -24.42 25.78 4.34
C PHE A 75 -25.40 26.03 5.49
N LEU A 76 -26.69 25.71 5.30
CA LEU A 76 -27.72 25.86 6.31
C LEU A 76 -27.86 24.60 7.13
N HIS A 77 -28.03 24.72 8.45
CA HIS A 77 -28.20 23.57 9.35
C HIS A 77 -29.44 23.73 10.22
N ALA A 78 -30.12 22.61 10.48
CA ALA A 78 -31.38 22.59 11.22
C ALA A 78 -31.20 22.78 12.73
N ASP A 79 -30.12 22.21 13.27
CA ASP A 79 -29.85 22.15 14.70
C ASP A 79 -28.36 21.87 14.97
N TRP A 80 -27.99 21.92 16.25
CA TRP A 80 -26.61 21.71 16.71
C TRP A 80 -26.07 20.32 16.32
N TRP A 81 -26.87 19.26 16.41
CA TRP A 81 -26.41 17.93 16.05
C TRP A 81 -26.18 17.82 14.55
N HIS A 82 -27.07 18.40 13.75
CA HIS A 82 -26.93 18.40 12.29
C HIS A 82 -25.58 19.01 11.86
N ILE A 83 -25.20 20.18 12.37
CA ILE A 83 -23.89 20.77 12.03
C ILE A 83 -22.72 19.98 12.62
N ILE A 84 -22.82 19.55 13.89
CA ILE A 84 -21.74 18.80 14.56
C ILE A 84 -21.41 17.52 13.78
N PHE A 85 -22.41 16.75 13.36
CA PHE A 85 -22.18 15.54 12.58
C PHE A 85 -21.58 15.85 11.20
N ASN A 86 -22.09 16.85 10.48
CA ASN A 86 -21.50 17.22 9.18
C ASN A 86 -20.02 17.59 9.32
N MET A 87 -19.65 18.39 10.32
CA MET A 87 -18.27 18.85 10.50
C MET A 87 -17.34 17.74 11.03
N ILE A 88 -17.83 16.86 11.91
CA ILE A 88 -17.07 15.71 12.42
C ILE A 88 -16.69 14.74 11.30
N PHE A 89 -17.55 14.57 10.29
CA PHE A 89 -17.20 13.76 9.11
C PHE A 89 -16.38 14.56 8.10
N LEU A 90 -16.71 15.82 7.85
CA LEU A 90 -15.95 16.65 6.91
C LEU A 90 -14.49 16.79 7.32
N LEU A 91 -14.20 16.94 8.61
CA LEU A 91 -12.85 17.21 9.09
C LEU A 91 -11.82 16.09 8.78
N PRO A 92 -11.97 14.84 9.21
CA PRO A 92 -10.97 13.80 8.95
C PRO A 92 -10.94 13.37 7.48
N PHE A 93 -12.10 13.30 6.82
CA PHE A 93 -12.19 12.78 5.45
C PHE A 93 -11.89 13.86 4.41
N GLY A 94 -12.36 15.10 4.62
CA GLY A 94 -12.11 16.24 3.75
C GLY A 94 -10.62 16.53 3.59
N LYS A 95 -9.83 16.47 4.67
CA LYS A 95 -8.37 16.66 4.60
C LYS A 95 -7.69 15.68 3.64
N VAL A 96 -8.12 14.42 3.63
CA VAL A 96 -7.55 13.38 2.75
C VAL A 96 -7.98 13.61 1.31
N VAL A 97 -9.25 13.94 1.07
CA VAL A 97 -9.74 14.19 -0.29
C VAL A 97 -9.13 15.47 -0.86
N GLU A 98 -9.04 16.54 -0.07
CA GLU A 98 -8.40 17.81 -0.44
C GLU A 98 -6.91 17.62 -0.76
N ASP A 99 -6.20 16.81 0.02
CA ASP A 99 -4.80 16.49 -0.25
C ASP A 99 -4.63 15.86 -1.65
N ARG A 100 -5.59 15.05 -2.10
CA ARG A 100 -5.53 14.35 -3.39
C ARG A 100 -6.07 15.18 -4.56
N PHE A 101 -7.16 15.90 -4.35
CA PHE A 101 -7.83 16.74 -5.35
C PHE A 101 -7.20 18.14 -5.51
N GLY A 102 -6.41 18.59 -4.54
CA GLY A 102 -6.00 19.98 -4.41
C GLY A 102 -7.15 20.90 -3.99
N HIS A 103 -6.84 22.13 -3.60
CA HIS A 103 -7.82 23.08 -3.04
C HIS A 103 -9.01 23.34 -3.96
N ILE A 104 -8.75 23.75 -5.20
CA ILE A 104 -9.80 24.12 -6.17
C ILE A 104 -10.60 22.89 -6.59
N GLY A 105 -9.92 21.78 -6.90
CA GLY A 105 -10.57 20.53 -7.29
C GLY A 105 -11.49 20.00 -6.19
N PHE A 106 -11.06 20.08 -4.93
CA PHE A 106 -11.87 19.68 -3.78
C PHE A 106 -13.08 20.58 -3.56
N LEU A 107 -12.92 21.90 -3.69
CA LEU A 107 -14.04 22.84 -3.55
C LEU A 107 -15.11 22.59 -4.61
N LEU A 108 -14.72 22.46 -5.87
CA LEU A 108 -15.63 22.17 -6.98
C LEU A 108 -16.30 20.80 -6.82
N PHE A 109 -15.54 19.79 -6.38
CA PHE A 109 -16.05 18.47 -6.06
C PHE A 109 -17.11 18.52 -4.94
N TYR A 110 -16.81 19.21 -3.83
CA TYR A 110 -17.70 19.33 -2.69
C TYR A 110 -19.02 20.00 -3.08
N LEU A 111 -18.93 21.18 -3.70
CA LEU A 111 -20.11 21.96 -4.09
C LEU A 111 -20.92 21.28 -5.19
N GLY A 112 -20.24 20.69 -6.18
CA GLY A 112 -20.87 20.03 -7.32
C GLY A 112 -21.61 18.75 -6.93
N CYS A 113 -21.02 17.90 -6.08
CA CYS A 113 -21.69 16.70 -5.59
C CYS A 113 -22.89 17.04 -4.70
N GLY A 114 -22.77 18.07 -3.86
CA GLY A 114 -23.89 18.61 -3.09
C GLY A 114 -25.02 19.07 -4.01
N ALA A 115 -24.72 19.98 -4.94
CA ALA A 115 -25.69 20.51 -5.89
C ALA A 115 -26.40 19.40 -6.68
N PHE A 116 -25.66 18.37 -7.12
CA PHE A 116 -26.26 17.19 -7.77
C PHE A 116 -27.26 16.47 -6.85
N GLY A 117 -26.86 16.14 -5.62
CA GLY A 117 -27.75 15.48 -4.66
C GLY A 117 -28.98 16.31 -4.31
N GLY A 118 -28.80 17.61 -4.07
CA GLY A 118 -29.88 18.56 -3.83
C GLY A 118 -30.85 18.63 -5.02
N TYR A 119 -30.34 18.75 -6.24
CA TYR A 119 -31.15 18.78 -7.45
C TYR A 119 -32.00 17.50 -7.57
N VAL A 120 -31.41 16.32 -7.42
CA VAL A 120 -32.16 15.05 -7.44
C VAL A 120 -33.23 15.02 -6.34
N HIS A 121 -32.96 15.54 -5.15
CA HIS A 121 -33.96 15.64 -4.09
C HIS A 121 -35.15 16.51 -4.50
N THR A 122 -34.96 17.66 -5.14
CA THR A 122 -36.07 18.50 -5.61
C THR A 122 -36.96 17.83 -6.67
N LEU A 123 -36.42 16.87 -7.44
CA LEU A 123 -37.19 16.10 -8.40
C LEU A 123 -38.10 15.08 -7.71
N LEU A 124 -37.64 14.51 -6.59
CA LEU A 124 -38.28 13.39 -5.90
C LEU A 124 -39.15 13.80 -4.70
N HIS A 125 -38.85 14.94 -4.07
CA HIS A 125 -39.50 15.40 -2.84
C HIS A 125 -39.96 16.86 -2.95
N ILE A 126 -41.06 17.17 -2.27
CA ILE A 126 -41.63 18.52 -2.21
C ILE A 126 -41.04 19.32 -1.04
N ASN A 127 -40.70 18.63 0.05
CA ASN A 127 -40.16 19.26 1.25
C ASN A 127 -38.81 19.94 0.97
N PRO A 128 -38.50 21.06 1.62
CA PRO A 128 -37.19 21.68 1.53
C PRO A 128 -36.09 20.77 2.10
N VAL A 129 -34.86 20.98 1.64
CA VAL A 129 -33.66 20.37 2.18
C VAL A 129 -32.63 21.43 2.52
N ILE A 130 -31.94 21.21 3.63
CA ILE A 130 -30.80 21.99 4.13
C ILE A 130 -29.72 21.02 4.60
N GLY A 131 -28.47 21.48 4.58
CA GLY A 131 -27.35 20.76 5.18
C GLY A 131 -26.25 20.41 4.20
N ALA A 132 -25.02 20.43 4.72
CA ALA A 132 -23.80 20.01 4.04
C ALA A 132 -23.74 18.50 3.73
N SER A 133 -24.71 17.72 4.21
CA SER A 133 -24.60 16.27 4.32
C SER A 133 -24.42 15.55 2.98
N GLY A 134 -25.06 16.01 1.90
CA GLY A 134 -24.83 15.44 0.55
C GLY A 134 -23.37 15.56 0.11
N SER A 135 -22.78 16.74 0.30
CA SER A 135 -21.38 17.02 -0.02
C SER A 135 -20.44 16.24 0.88
N VAL A 136 -20.76 16.13 2.17
CA VAL A 136 -19.98 15.34 3.15
C VAL A 136 -20.03 13.85 2.80
N CYS A 137 -21.21 13.30 2.45
CA CYS A 137 -21.35 11.93 1.98
C CYS A 137 -20.51 11.67 0.72
N ALA A 138 -20.46 12.63 -0.21
CA ALA A 138 -19.57 12.55 -1.37
C ALA A 138 -18.09 12.51 -0.98
N VAL A 139 -17.66 13.36 -0.06
CA VAL A 139 -16.29 13.35 0.48
C VAL A 139 -15.96 12.01 1.15
N VAL A 140 -16.87 11.47 1.95
CA VAL A 140 -16.71 10.18 2.63
C VAL A 140 -16.57 9.03 1.63
N ALA A 141 -17.39 9.02 0.57
CA ALA A 141 -17.30 8.03 -0.50
C ALA A 141 -16.03 8.18 -1.35
N ALA A 142 -15.63 9.40 -1.68
CA ALA A 142 -14.36 9.65 -2.38
C ALA A 142 -13.16 9.19 -1.55
N PHE A 143 -13.20 9.43 -0.24
CA PHE A 143 -12.15 8.98 0.68
C PHE A 143 -11.95 7.45 0.64
N VAL A 144 -13.02 6.63 0.62
CA VAL A 144 -12.82 5.17 0.53
C VAL A 144 -12.30 4.69 -0.82
N VAL A 145 -12.43 5.50 -1.88
CA VAL A 145 -11.79 5.24 -3.17
C VAL A 145 -10.29 5.56 -3.12
N LEU A 146 -9.93 6.67 -2.49
CA LEU A 146 -8.55 7.17 -2.42
C LEU A 146 -7.72 6.50 -1.32
N ALA A 147 -8.36 5.97 -0.28
CA ALA A 147 -7.71 5.50 0.94
C ALA A 147 -8.41 4.28 1.59
N PRO A 148 -8.81 3.23 0.83
CA PRO A 148 -9.61 2.10 1.32
C PRO A 148 -9.00 1.31 2.49
N LYS A 149 -7.66 1.18 2.56
CA LYS A 149 -6.99 0.36 3.58
C LYS A 149 -6.64 1.13 4.86
N THR A 150 -7.06 2.40 4.95
CA THR A 150 -6.73 3.26 6.09
C THR A 150 -7.58 2.92 7.31
N LYS A 151 -7.10 3.36 8.47
CA LYS A 151 -7.84 3.25 9.73
C LYS A 151 -8.28 4.65 10.16
N THR A 152 -9.55 4.76 10.51
CA THR A 152 -10.11 5.95 11.14
C THR A 152 -10.04 5.77 12.64
N HIS A 153 -9.47 6.76 13.33
CA HIS A 153 -9.53 6.85 14.77
C HIS A 153 -10.92 7.35 15.15
N VAL A 154 -11.65 6.55 15.92
CA VAL A 154 -13.02 6.81 16.32
C VAL A 154 -13.06 6.92 17.83
N LEU A 155 -13.48 8.07 18.33
CA LEU A 155 -13.87 8.24 19.71
C LEU A 155 -15.26 7.60 19.90
N LEU A 156 -15.29 6.52 20.67
CA LEU A 156 -16.52 5.87 21.09
C LEU A 156 -16.98 6.51 22.39
N VAL A 157 -18.14 7.17 22.35
CA VAL A 157 -18.78 7.80 23.53
C VAL A 157 -20.03 7.00 23.90
N PHE A 158 -19.90 5.69 24.10
CA PHE A 158 -20.97 4.79 24.59
C PHE A 158 -20.52 4.16 25.91
N PHE A 159 -21.11 3.03 26.33
CA PHE A 159 -20.80 2.28 27.57
C PHE A 159 -19.30 2.09 27.90
N ILE A 160 -18.42 2.23 26.91
CA ILE A 160 -16.96 2.31 27.08
C ILE A 160 -16.46 3.55 26.34
N ILE A 161 -15.93 4.53 27.09
CA ILE A 161 -15.31 5.73 26.52
C ILE A 161 -13.88 5.39 26.12
N GLY A 162 -13.56 5.50 24.83
CA GLY A 162 -12.22 5.19 24.33
C GLY A 162 -12.01 5.55 22.86
N VAL A 163 -10.74 5.60 22.45
CA VAL A 163 -10.35 5.82 21.05
C VAL A 163 -9.98 4.49 20.41
N TYR A 164 -10.69 4.12 19.36
CA TYR A 164 -10.51 2.86 18.65
C TYR A 164 -10.11 3.12 17.19
N SER A 165 -9.23 2.28 16.65
CA SER A 165 -8.83 2.37 15.25
C SER A 165 -9.64 1.37 14.42
N ILE A 166 -10.63 1.88 13.68
CA ILE A 166 -11.56 1.07 12.89
C ILE A 166 -11.14 1.14 11.41
N PRO A 167 -11.14 0.02 10.66
CA PRO A 167 -10.95 0.07 9.22
C PRO A 167 -11.94 1.04 8.58
N SER A 168 -11.42 2.03 7.85
CA SER A 168 -12.21 3.13 7.30
C SER A 168 -13.34 2.66 6.40
N MET A 169 -13.11 1.63 5.57
CA MET A 169 -14.16 1.01 4.76
C MET A 169 -15.32 0.45 5.59
N LEU A 170 -15.04 -0.16 6.75
CA LEU A 170 -16.08 -0.71 7.62
C LEU A 170 -16.94 0.40 8.21
N LEU A 171 -16.28 1.47 8.69
CA LEU A 171 -16.96 2.63 9.26
C LEU A 171 -17.87 3.29 8.22
N VAL A 172 -17.36 3.53 7.02
CA VAL A 172 -18.13 4.15 5.93
C VAL A 172 -19.26 3.24 5.45
N ALA A 173 -19.02 1.95 5.28
CA ALA A 173 -20.06 0.99 4.91
C ALA A 173 -21.20 0.92 5.95
N PHE A 174 -20.87 1.07 7.23
CA PHE A 174 -21.87 1.14 8.30
C PHE A 174 -22.80 2.36 8.15
N PHE A 175 -22.27 3.56 7.92
CA PHE A 175 -23.09 4.77 7.73
C PHE A 175 -23.90 4.74 6.43
N ILE A 176 -23.31 4.30 5.32
CA ILE A 176 -24.04 4.07 4.06
C ILE A 176 -25.18 3.06 4.29
N GLY A 177 -24.93 1.99 5.05
CA GLY A 177 -25.95 1.00 5.40
C GLY A 177 -27.11 1.59 6.19
N ILE A 178 -26.85 2.51 7.13
CA ILE A 178 -27.89 3.24 7.86
C ILE A 178 -28.72 4.11 6.90
N ASP A 179 -28.08 4.87 6.01
CA ASP A 179 -28.78 5.73 5.05
C ASP A 179 -29.67 4.91 4.08
N VAL A 180 -29.14 3.79 3.57
CA VAL A 180 -29.90 2.86 2.71
C VAL A 180 -31.09 2.25 3.46
N PHE A 181 -30.86 1.74 4.68
CA PHE A 181 -31.94 1.19 5.50
C PHE A 181 -33.02 2.23 5.81
N SER A 182 -32.62 3.45 6.14
CA SER A 182 -33.54 4.56 6.45
C SER A 182 -34.35 4.97 5.22
N GLN A 183 -33.73 5.01 4.04
CA GLN A 183 -34.43 5.25 2.77
C GLN A 183 -35.45 4.14 2.46
N LEU A 184 -35.08 2.86 2.66
CA LEU A 184 -35.98 1.73 2.46
C LEU A 184 -37.16 1.76 3.46
N ALA A 185 -36.89 2.06 4.73
CA ALA A 185 -37.93 2.19 5.75
C ALA A 185 -38.91 3.34 5.44
N SER A 186 -38.40 4.44 4.88
CA SER A 186 -39.22 5.58 4.43
C SER A 186 -40.16 5.18 3.28
N LEU A 187 -39.66 4.43 2.30
CA LEU A 187 -40.48 3.90 1.19
C LEU A 187 -41.58 2.92 1.66
N LEU A 188 -41.38 2.26 2.80
CA LEU A 188 -42.36 1.39 3.45
C LEU A 188 -43.33 2.14 4.39
N GLY A 189 -43.30 3.47 4.40
CA GLY A 189 -44.22 4.31 5.16
C GLY A 189 -43.93 4.42 6.67
N GLN A 190 -42.77 3.92 7.13
CA GLN A 190 -42.47 3.87 8.57
C GLN A 190 -41.80 5.13 9.13
N ASN A 191 -41.29 6.04 8.30
CA ASN A 191 -40.64 7.29 8.73
C ASN A 191 -40.72 8.38 7.65
N SER A 192 -41.56 9.41 7.89
CA SER A 192 -41.76 10.55 6.97
C SER A 192 -41.00 11.83 7.38
N SER A 193 -40.29 11.82 8.52
CA SER A 193 -39.77 13.05 9.13
C SER A 193 -38.36 13.46 8.68
N ASN A 194 -37.63 12.64 7.93
CA ASN A 194 -36.27 12.97 7.48
C ASN A 194 -36.08 12.54 6.01
N THR A 195 -36.39 13.42 5.07
CA THR A 195 -36.34 13.13 3.62
C THR A 195 -34.94 13.30 3.01
N ALA A 196 -33.93 13.66 3.80
CA ALA A 196 -32.57 13.96 3.31
C ALA A 196 -31.75 12.73 2.88
N TRP A 197 -32.23 11.50 3.13
CA TRP A 197 -31.49 10.27 2.77
C TRP A 197 -31.16 10.16 1.27
N VAL A 198 -32.06 10.63 0.39
CA VAL A 198 -31.80 10.68 -1.06
C VAL A 198 -30.56 11.52 -1.37
N VAL A 199 -30.41 12.66 -0.69
CA VAL A 199 -29.24 13.55 -0.87
C VAL A 199 -27.96 12.83 -0.44
N HIS A 200 -27.99 12.07 0.65
CA HIS A 200 -26.85 11.28 1.11
C HIS A 200 -26.46 10.21 0.07
N LEU A 201 -27.44 9.43 -0.42
CA LEU A 201 -27.21 8.38 -1.40
C LEU A 201 -26.65 8.93 -2.72
N CYS A 202 -27.18 10.06 -3.19
CA CYS A 202 -26.65 10.75 -4.37
C CYS A 202 -25.23 11.27 -4.12
N GLY A 203 -24.96 11.79 -2.92
CA GLY A 203 -23.63 12.16 -2.46
C GLY A 203 -22.64 11.00 -2.54
N TYR A 204 -22.95 9.86 -1.91
CA TYR A 204 -22.08 8.68 -1.97
C TYR A 204 -21.83 8.20 -3.40
N ALA A 205 -22.89 8.11 -4.22
CA ALA A 205 -22.79 7.63 -5.59
C ALA A 205 -21.94 8.56 -6.47
N SER A 206 -22.20 9.87 -6.41
CA SER A 206 -21.44 10.88 -7.16
C SER A 206 -19.99 10.97 -6.68
N GLY A 207 -19.76 11.01 -5.37
CA GLY A 207 -18.43 11.07 -4.77
C GLY A 207 -17.55 9.88 -5.12
N PHE A 208 -18.09 8.66 -5.00
CA PHE A 208 -17.39 7.44 -5.40
C PHE A 208 -17.04 7.47 -6.89
N SER A 209 -18.03 7.79 -7.74
CA SER A 209 -17.87 7.76 -9.19
C SER A 209 -16.85 8.78 -9.67
N ILE A 210 -16.94 10.02 -9.19
CA ILE A 210 -16.01 11.10 -9.58
C ILE A 210 -14.60 10.80 -9.09
N ALA A 211 -14.42 10.32 -7.86
CA ALA A 211 -13.09 9.94 -7.38
C ALA A 211 -12.47 8.80 -8.19
N PHE A 212 -13.28 7.80 -8.57
CA PHE A 212 -12.83 6.70 -9.40
C PHE A 212 -12.43 7.15 -10.81
N ILE A 213 -13.28 7.99 -11.44
CA ILE A 213 -13.02 8.60 -12.75
C ILE A 213 -11.77 9.47 -12.70
N ALA A 214 -11.62 10.31 -11.68
CA ALA A 214 -10.48 11.19 -11.52
C ALA A 214 -9.17 10.40 -11.38
N LEU A 215 -9.18 9.25 -10.69
CA LEU A 215 -8.03 8.34 -10.65
C LEU A 215 -7.76 7.69 -12.01
N HIS A 216 -8.81 7.27 -12.72
CA HIS A 216 -8.69 6.61 -14.01
C HIS A 216 -8.05 7.53 -15.07
N PHE A 217 -8.46 8.80 -15.10
CA PHE A 217 -7.93 9.80 -16.04
C PHE A 217 -6.71 10.57 -15.51
N GLY A 218 -6.24 10.28 -14.29
CA GLY A 218 -5.07 10.94 -13.70
C GLY A 218 -5.28 12.41 -13.31
N TRP A 219 -6.52 12.85 -13.11
CA TRP A 219 -6.84 14.19 -12.61
C TRP A 219 -6.44 14.40 -11.15
N VAL A 220 -6.31 13.30 -10.40
CA VAL A 220 -5.78 13.31 -9.03
C VAL A 220 -4.54 12.43 -8.96
N THR A 221 -3.59 12.79 -8.11
CA THR A 221 -2.35 12.02 -7.93
C THR A 221 -2.67 10.62 -7.46
N SER A 222 -2.26 9.58 -8.18
CA SER A 222 -2.50 8.18 -7.79
C SER A 222 -1.52 7.70 -6.72
N SER A 223 -1.92 6.69 -5.94
CA SER A 223 -1.14 6.04 -4.90
C SER A 223 -1.35 4.53 -4.92
N GLU A 224 -0.38 3.77 -4.41
CA GLU A 224 -0.51 2.31 -4.24
C GLU A 224 -1.58 1.90 -3.21
N TYR A 225 -2.10 2.88 -2.46
CA TYR A 225 -3.15 2.66 -1.48
C TYR A 225 -4.57 2.80 -2.06
N ASP A 226 -4.72 3.25 -3.31
CA ASP A 226 -6.02 3.51 -3.93
C ASP A 226 -6.82 2.23 -4.22
N LEU A 227 -8.15 2.36 -4.28
CA LEU A 227 -9.07 1.24 -4.50
C LEU A 227 -8.83 0.47 -5.81
N PRO A 228 -8.61 1.12 -6.98
CA PRO A 228 -8.29 0.40 -8.21
C PRO A 228 -7.00 -0.43 -8.09
N TYR A 229 -5.99 0.10 -7.39
CA TYR A 229 -4.73 -0.61 -7.18
C TYR A 229 -4.89 -1.77 -6.18
N ALA A 230 -5.63 -1.54 -5.08
CA ALA A 230 -5.95 -2.58 -4.11
C ALA A 230 -6.67 -3.76 -4.78
N PHE A 231 -7.60 -3.49 -5.70
CA PHE A 231 -8.29 -4.52 -6.48
C PHE A 231 -7.34 -5.27 -7.44
N LYS A 232 -6.48 -4.55 -8.18
CA LYS A 232 -5.44 -5.16 -9.03
C LYS A 232 -4.52 -6.07 -8.20
N GLN A 233 -4.08 -5.61 -7.04
CA GLN A 233 -3.21 -6.37 -6.14
C GLN A 233 -3.91 -7.62 -5.59
N TRP A 234 -5.17 -7.50 -5.19
CA TRP A 234 -5.98 -8.65 -4.74
C TRP A 234 -6.18 -9.69 -5.85
N ARG A 235 -6.46 -9.27 -7.09
CA ARG A 235 -6.53 -10.18 -8.25
C ARG A 235 -5.20 -10.88 -8.51
N ARG A 236 -4.08 -10.15 -8.48
CA ARG A 236 -2.73 -10.72 -8.63
C ARG A 236 -2.44 -11.74 -7.54
N ARG A 237 -2.78 -11.44 -6.28
CA ARG A 237 -2.62 -12.38 -5.16
C ARG A 237 -3.44 -13.64 -5.37
N ARG A 238 -4.72 -13.53 -5.74
CA ARG A 238 -5.57 -14.71 -6.03
C ARG A 238 -5.01 -15.56 -7.17
N HIS A 239 -4.54 -14.91 -8.24
CA HIS A 239 -3.92 -15.61 -9.36
C HIS A 239 -2.63 -16.33 -8.92
N PHE A 240 -1.75 -15.65 -8.20
CA PHE A 240 -0.53 -16.25 -7.67
C PHE A 240 -0.84 -17.40 -6.72
N THR A 241 -1.76 -17.21 -5.76
CA THR A 241 -2.23 -18.27 -4.86
C THR A 241 -2.77 -19.46 -5.63
N SER A 242 -3.55 -19.26 -6.70
CA SER A 242 -4.07 -20.37 -7.52
C SER A 242 -2.96 -21.15 -8.24
N VAL A 243 -1.93 -20.46 -8.75
CA VAL A 243 -0.77 -21.09 -9.40
C VAL A 243 0.11 -21.81 -8.38
N THR A 244 0.35 -21.20 -7.22
CA THR A 244 1.16 -21.81 -6.15
C THR A 244 0.42 -22.94 -5.43
N SER A 245 -0.89 -22.85 -5.24
CA SER A 245 -1.68 -23.89 -4.56
C SER A 245 -1.76 -25.17 -5.39
N SER A 246 -1.70 -25.05 -6.73
CA SER A 246 -1.57 -26.20 -7.63
C SER A 246 -0.13 -26.72 -7.72
N ALA A 247 0.86 -25.89 -7.41
CA ALA A 247 2.29 -26.26 -7.39
C ALA A 247 2.77 -26.83 -6.04
N VAL A 248 2.02 -26.68 -4.95
CA VAL A 248 2.23 -27.46 -3.71
C VAL A 248 1.61 -28.85 -3.88
N LYS A 249 2.05 -29.57 -4.91
CA LYS A 249 2.09 -31.03 -4.84
C LYS A 249 3.07 -31.30 -3.71
N LYS A 250 2.65 -31.97 -2.63
CA LYS A 250 3.53 -32.40 -1.52
C LYS A 250 4.81 -32.99 -2.12
N ILE A 251 5.88 -32.19 -2.19
CA ILE A 251 7.20 -32.72 -2.37
C ILE A 251 7.47 -33.42 -1.05
N LYS A 252 7.32 -34.73 -1.04
CA LYS A 252 7.75 -35.59 0.05
C LYS A 252 9.28 -35.65 -0.07
N THR A 253 9.97 -34.56 0.22
CA THR A 253 11.44 -34.56 0.30
C THR A 253 11.79 -35.16 1.65
N THR A 254 11.88 -36.49 1.69
CA THR A 254 12.78 -37.13 2.64
C THR A 254 14.17 -36.72 2.18
N TYR A 255 14.72 -35.65 2.74
CA TYR A 255 16.12 -35.28 2.49
C TYR A 255 17.02 -36.36 3.07
N THR A 256 17.97 -36.82 2.29
CA THR A 256 19.04 -37.70 2.79
C THR A 256 19.92 -36.92 3.78
N PRO A 257 20.57 -37.60 4.75
CA PRO A 257 21.52 -36.95 5.65
C PRO A 257 22.60 -36.13 4.92
N ASN A 258 23.08 -36.63 3.77
CA ASN A 258 24.08 -35.92 2.95
C ASN A 258 23.52 -34.64 2.30
N GLU A 259 22.25 -34.61 1.91
CA GLU A 259 21.63 -33.39 1.39
C GLU A 259 21.49 -32.32 2.48
N LEU A 260 21.11 -32.70 3.69
CA LEU A 260 21.05 -31.78 4.83
C LEU A 260 22.44 -31.25 5.19
N LEU A 261 23.45 -32.12 5.16
CA LEU A 261 24.83 -31.75 5.46
C LEU A 261 25.41 -30.80 4.42
N ARG A 262 25.12 -31.00 3.12
CA ARG A 262 25.49 -30.03 2.05
C ARG A 262 24.89 -28.65 2.32
N VAL A 263 23.62 -28.59 2.70
CA VAL A 263 22.94 -27.32 3.00
C VAL A 263 23.55 -26.63 4.21
N SER A 264 23.80 -27.38 5.29
CA SER A 264 24.42 -26.85 6.53
C SER A 264 25.80 -26.23 6.26
N ILE A 265 26.67 -26.95 5.56
CA ILE A 265 28.02 -26.47 5.22
C ILE A 265 27.94 -25.23 4.32
N ALA A 266 27.07 -25.25 3.30
CA ALA A 266 26.90 -24.13 2.38
C ALA A 266 26.39 -22.87 3.09
N GLU A 267 25.44 -23.03 4.03
CA GLU A 267 24.90 -21.92 4.82
C GLU A 267 25.99 -21.27 5.67
N LYS A 268 26.79 -22.06 6.40
CA LYS A 268 27.91 -21.55 7.21
C LYS A 268 28.96 -20.84 6.35
N ALA A 269 29.32 -21.41 5.20
CA ALA A 269 30.25 -20.79 4.27
C ALA A 269 29.71 -19.44 3.74
N MET A 270 28.41 -19.36 3.44
CA MET A 270 27.76 -18.12 2.98
C MET A 270 27.65 -17.04 4.06
N GLN A 271 27.50 -17.43 5.33
CA GLN A 271 27.46 -16.52 6.47
C GLN A 271 28.84 -16.00 6.89
N GLY A 272 29.92 -16.50 6.28
CA GLY A 272 31.29 -16.11 6.59
C GLY A 272 31.95 -16.95 7.69
N ASN A 273 31.24 -17.96 8.23
CA ASN A 273 31.76 -18.91 9.24
C ASN A 273 32.55 -20.04 8.56
N VAL A 274 33.58 -19.67 7.80
CA VAL A 274 34.28 -20.61 6.90
C VAL A 274 35.05 -21.71 7.66
N GLU A 275 35.56 -21.41 8.85
CA GLU A 275 36.24 -22.43 9.69
C GLU A 275 35.28 -23.50 10.20
N GLU A 276 34.07 -23.11 10.61
CA GLU A 276 33.04 -24.06 11.00
C GLU A 276 32.52 -24.88 9.81
N ALA A 277 32.38 -24.23 8.65
CA ALA A 277 32.02 -24.91 7.41
C ALA A 277 33.09 -25.94 7.00
N GLN A 278 34.37 -25.61 7.15
CA GLN A 278 35.48 -26.52 6.87
C GLN A 278 35.46 -27.71 7.83
N ALA A 279 35.35 -27.48 9.14
CA ALA A 279 35.31 -28.55 10.13
C ALA A 279 34.13 -29.52 9.90
N GLU A 280 32.95 -29.00 9.54
CA GLU A 280 31.79 -29.83 9.22
C GLU A 280 31.95 -30.57 7.89
N TYR A 281 32.59 -29.96 6.90
CA TYR A 281 32.96 -30.62 5.65
C TYR A 281 33.95 -31.77 5.88
N ASP A 282 34.96 -31.57 6.73
CA ASP A 282 35.95 -32.60 7.07
C ASP A 282 35.30 -33.80 7.79
N GLN A 283 34.33 -33.53 8.67
CA GLN A 283 33.51 -34.58 9.29
C GLN A 283 32.63 -35.30 8.27
N ALA A 284 32.07 -34.58 7.29
CA ALA A 284 31.25 -35.15 6.23
C ALA A 284 32.04 -36.17 5.40
N ILE A 285 33.23 -35.78 4.93
CA ILE A 285 34.10 -36.65 4.11
C ILE A 285 34.69 -37.81 4.92
N ALA A 286 34.93 -37.62 6.23
CA ALA A 286 35.41 -38.68 7.11
C ALA A 286 34.34 -39.78 7.31
N LYS A 287 33.06 -39.39 7.32
CA LYS A 287 31.94 -40.31 7.46
C LYS A 287 31.55 -40.96 6.12
N ASP A 288 31.60 -40.19 5.04
CA ASP A 288 31.31 -40.63 3.69
C ASP A 288 32.31 -40.01 2.71
N SER A 289 33.30 -40.80 2.29
CA SER A 289 34.35 -40.35 1.37
C SER A 289 33.84 -39.96 -0.03
N SER A 290 32.59 -40.31 -0.37
CA SER A 290 31.94 -39.88 -1.61
C SER A 290 31.22 -38.52 -1.49
N PHE A 291 31.21 -37.92 -0.29
CA PHE A 291 30.60 -36.62 -0.06
C PHE A 291 31.31 -35.51 -0.85
N ILE A 292 30.49 -34.72 -1.55
CA ILE A 292 30.95 -33.59 -2.37
C ILE A 292 30.01 -32.43 -2.04
N ALA A 293 30.57 -31.30 -1.60
CA ALA A 293 29.84 -30.05 -1.40
C ALA A 293 29.56 -29.36 -2.73
N ASP A 294 28.62 -28.43 -2.77
CA ASP A 294 28.35 -27.67 -4.00
C ASP A 294 29.56 -26.86 -4.48
N ALA A 295 29.56 -26.48 -5.76
CA ALA A 295 30.68 -25.81 -6.42
C ALA A 295 31.16 -24.56 -5.67
N ARG A 296 30.24 -23.72 -5.20
CA ARG A 296 30.58 -22.46 -4.53
C ARG A 296 31.18 -22.73 -3.16
N THR A 297 30.62 -23.68 -2.42
CA THR A 297 31.15 -24.11 -1.13
C THR A 297 32.56 -24.68 -1.28
N LEU A 298 32.79 -25.61 -2.22
CA LEU A 298 34.14 -26.14 -2.48
C LEU A 298 35.15 -25.05 -2.83
N HIS A 299 34.77 -24.10 -3.69
CA HIS A 299 35.63 -22.97 -4.04
C HIS A 299 35.98 -22.11 -2.81
N THR A 300 34.99 -21.84 -1.96
CA THR A 300 35.16 -21.03 -0.75
C THR A 300 36.09 -21.71 0.25
N LEU A 301 35.87 -23.00 0.52
CA LEU A 301 36.68 -23.84 1.39
C LEU A 301 38.13 -23.94 0.88
N ALA A 302 38.30 -24.25 -0.42
CA ALA A 302 39.62 -24.35 -1.05
C ALA A 302 40.44 -23.06 -0.95
N THR A 303 39.79 -21.92 -1.21
CA THR A 303 40.43 -20.60 -1.13
C THR A 303 40.85 -20.28 0.31
N ASN A 304 40.00 -20.61 1.28
CA ASN A 304 40.29 -20.38 2.69
C ASN A 304 41.46 -21.23 3.20
N LEU A 305 41.50 -22.52 2.86
CA LEU A 305 42.61 -23.41 3.20
C LEU A 305 43.94 -22.90 2.64
N ILE A 306 43.97 -22.48 1.37
CA ILE A 306 45.17 -21.90 0.77
C ILE A 306 45.60 -20.62 1.48
N LYS A 307 44.66 -19.78 1.92
CA LYS A 307 44.95 -18.56 2.68
C LYS A 307 45.53 -18.86 4.07
N GLN A 308 45.10 -19.95 4.70
CA GLN A 308 45.59 -20.40 6.01
C GLN A 308 46.93 -21.17 5.94
N GLY A 309 47.45 -21.43 4.73
CA GLY A 309 48.71 -22.16 4.53
C GLY A 309 48.53 -23.68 4.32
N GLU A 310 47.30 -24.19 4.40
CA GLU A 310 46.92 -25.58 4.15
C GLU A 310 46.83 -25.89 2.64
N LEU A 311 47.94 -25.66 1.94
CA LEU A 311 48.01 -25.68 0.49
C LEU A 311 47.57 -27.01 -0.13
N ALA A 312 48.00 -28.13 0.45
CA ALA A 312 47.70 -29.46 -0.08
C ALA A 312 46.19 -29.75 -0.06
N GLN A 313 45.52 -29.40 1.04
CA GLN A 313 44.08 -29.61 1.20
C GLN A 313 43.29 -28.72 0.24
N GLY A 314 43.66 -27.43 0.13
CA GLY A 314 42.98 -26.53 -0.80
C GLY A 314 43.16 -26.92 -2.28
N ILE A 315 44.33 -27.46 -2.65
CA ILE A 315 44.56 -28.02 -4.01
C ILE A 315 43.68 -29.24 -4.26
N LEU A 316 43.54 -30.14 -3.28
CA LEU A 316 42.67 -31.32 -3.41
C LEU A 316 41.21 -30.93 -3.62
N LEU A 317 40.70 -29.92 -2.90
CA LEU A 317 39.34 -29.43 -3.10
C LEU A 317 39.14 -28.82 -4.48
N PHE A 318 40.13 -28.09 -5.00
CA PHE A 318 40.05 -27.57 -6.38
C PHE A 318 40.14 -28.66 -7.43
N GLU A 319 40.93 -29.72 -7.23
CA GLU A 319 40.93 -30.91 -8.08
C GLU A 319 39.54 -31.59 -8.08
N GLN A 320 38.94 -31.75 -6.90
CA GLN A 320 37.60 -32.32 -6.75
C GLN A 320 36.54 -31.45 -7.42
N TYR A 321 36.65 -30.12 -7.30
CA TYR A 321 35.81 -29.16 -8.00
C TYR A 321 35.89 -29.34 -9.52
N LEU A 322 37.10 -29.40 -10.09
CA LEU A 322 37.30 -29.54 -11.54
C LEU A 322 36.80 -30.88 -12.08
N ALA A 323 36.87 -31.93 -11.26
CA ALA A 323 36.40 -33.27 -11.61
C ALA A 323 34.86 -33.35 -11.68
N HIS A 324 34.16 -32.71 -10.75
CA HIS A 324 32.70 -32.84 -10.60
C HIS A 324 31.91 -31.74 -11.31
N TYR A 325 32.43 -30.51 -11.37
CA TYR A 325 31.69 -29.34 -11.88
C TYR A 325 32.14 -28.94 -13.28
N LYS A 326 31.90 -29.83 -14.25
CA LYS A 326 32.36 -29.65 -15.65
C LYS A 326 31.79 -28.42 -16.37
N GLN A 327 30.62 -27.94 -15.94
CA GLN A 327 29.86 -26.84 -16.54
C GLN A 327 29.93 -25.55 -15.71
N ALA A 328 30.75 -25.49 -14.66
CA ALA A 328 30.87 -24.27 -13.86
C ALA A 328 31.55 -23.15 -14.67
N LYS A 329 31.04 -21.92 -14.52
CA LYS A 329 31.50 -20.76 -15.31
C LYS A 329 32.94 -20.35 -14.97
N ASP A 330 33.32 -20.53 -13.72
CA ASP A 330 34.61 -20.20 -13.09
C ASP A 330 35.65 -21.34 -13.22
N ARG A 331 35.33 -22.43 -13.93
CA ARG A 331 36.21 -23.60 -14.08
C ARG A 331 37.57 -23.27 -14.69
N GLY A 332 37.61 -22.31 -15.62
CA GLY A 332 38.86 -21.83 -16.21
C GLY A 332 39.77 -21.11 -15.22
N GLU A 333 39.19 -20.26 -14.37
CA GLU A 333 39.93 -19.56 -13.31
C GLU A 333 40.51 -20.53 -12.29
N VAL A 334 39.68 -21.48 -11.83
CA VAL A 334 40.11 -22.53 -10.88
C VAL A 334 41.25 -23.36 -11.48
N ALA A 335 41.13 -23.80 -12.73
CA ALA A 335 42.18 -24.55 -13.41
C ALA A 335 43.48 -23.76 -13.57
N LEU A 336 43.39 -22.46 -13.86
CA LEU A 336 44.55 -21.59 -14.01
C LEU A 336 45.25 -21.35 -12.67
N LEU A 337 44.49 -21.12 -11.59
CA LEU A 337 45.01 -21.00 -10.24
C LEU A 337 45.71 -22.29 -9.79
N LEU A 338 45.07 -23.44 -10.06
CA LEU A 338 45.62 -24.76 -9.75
C LEU A 338 46.93 -25.02 -10.52
N ALA A 339 46.96 -24.69 -11.80
CA ALA A 339 48.18 -24.77 -12.62
C ALA A 339 49.31 -23.92 -12.04
N ALA A 340 49.02 -22.69 -11.61
CA ALA A 340 49.99 -21.82 -10.96
C ALA A 340 50.55 -22.44 -9.67
N LYS A 341 49.69 -23.02 -8.82
CA LYS A 341 50.13 -23.68 -7.58
C LYS A 341 51.00 -24.92 -7.86
N TYR A 342 50.64 -25.74 -8.84
CA TYR A 342 51.46 -26.89 -9.22
C TYR A 342 52.83 -26.49 -9.76
N ILE A 343 52.91 -25.46 -10.62
CA ILE A 343 54.17 -25.04 -11.26
C ILE A 343 55.07 -24.31 -10.27
N ARG A 344 54.53 -23.32 -9.56
CA ARG A 344 55.33 -22.36 -8.78
C ARG A 344 55.56 -22.79 -7.34
N VAL A 345 54.66 -23.59 -6.77
CA VAL A 345 54.72 -23.93 -5.34
C VAL A 345 55.07 -25.40 -5.13
N LEU A 346 54.39 -26.32 -5.82
CA LEU A 346 54.64 -27.76 -5.67
C LEU A 346 55.77 -28.31 -6.56
N GLY A 347 56.28 -27.52 -7.51
CA GLY A 347 57.28 -27.97 -8.49
C GLY A 347 56.80 -29.07 -9.45
N ASN A 348 55.51 -29.43 -9.42
CA ASN A 348 54.91 -30.45 -10.29
C ASN A 348 54.52 -29.84 -11.65
N LYS A 349 55.54 -29.44 -12.43
CA LYS A 349 55.38 -28.85 -13.77
C LYS A 349 54.58 -29.75 -14.71
N LYS A 350 54.67 -31.09 -14.56
CA LYS A 350 53.91 -32.06 -15.37
C LYS A 350 52.40 -31.91 -15.18
N ARG A 351 51.90 -31.87 -13.94
CA ARG A 351 50.47 -31.68 -13.68
C ARG A 351 49.99 -30.29 -14.08
N GLY A 352 50.79 -29.26 -13.78
CA GLY A 352 50.50 -27.89 -14.19
C GLY A 352 50.36 -27.73 -15.71
N LYS A 353 51.29 -28.30 -16.49
CA LYS A 353 51.24 -28.31 -17.96
C LYS A 353 49.98 -29.01 -18.48
N LYS A 354 49.60 -30.14 -17.87
CA LYS A 354 48.38 -30.88 -18.25
C LYS A 354 47.13 -30.02 -18.03
N LEU A 355 47.01 -29.31 -16.91
CA LEU A 355 45.90 -28.39 -16.65
C LEU A 355 45.86 -27.23 -17.66
N LEU A 356 47.01 -26.64 -17.99
CA LEU A 356 47.09 -25.58 -19.00
C LEU A 356 46.60 -26.04 -20.38
N GLN A 357 46.89 -27.28 -20.75
CA GLN A 357 46.43 -27.87 -22.01
C GLN A 357 44.93 -28.20 -21.98
N GLU A 358 44.48 -28.90 -20.94
CA GLU A 358 43.09 -29.37 -20.79
C GLU A 358 42.07 -28.22 -20.74
N TYR A 359 42.45 -27.07 -20.17
CA TYR A 359 41.55 -25.95 -19.91
C TYR A 359 41.82 -24.70 -20.75
N SER A 360 42.69 -24.81 -21.75
CA SER A 360 43.10 -23.69 -22.63
C SER A 360 41.94 -22.89 -23.22
N ALA A 361 40.86 -23.56 -23.64
CA ALA A 361 39.68 -22.93 -24.22
C ALA A 361 38.72 -22.30 -23.18
N SER A 362 38.92 -22.57 -21.89
CA SER A 362 38.06 -22.10 -20.80
C SER A 362 38.64 -20.93 -20.01
N PHE A 363 39.87 -20.50 -20.32
CA PHE A 363 40.51 -19.41 -19.58
C PHE A 363 39.87 -18.04 -19.88
N PRO A 364 39.63 -17.20 -18.86
CA PRO A 364 39.14 -15.85 -19.07
C PRO A 364 40.12 -15.03 -19.91
N PRO A 365 39.63 -14.18 -20.84
CA PRO A 365 40.49 -13.30 -21.62
C PRO A 365 41.39 -12.40 -20.76
N GLU A 366 40.91 -11.91 -19.61
CA GLU A 366 41.69 -11.09 -18.68
C GLU A 366 42.91 -11.82 -18.07
N HIS A 367 42.98 -13.15 -18.15
CA HIS A 367 44.07 -13.95 -17.59
C HIS A 367 44.99 -14.59 -18.64
N ALA A 368 44.86 -14.21 -19.92
CA ALA A 368 45.66 -14.75 -21.01
C ALA A 368 47.19 -14.58 -20.79
N GLN A 369 47.61 -13.45 -20.23
CA GLN A 369 49.03 -13.20 -19.93
C GLN A 369 49.58 -14.17 -18.87
N LEU A 370 48.78 -14.47 -17.84
CA LEU A 370 49.16 -15.42 -16.79
C LEU A 370 49.26 -16.84 -17.36
N ALA A 371 48.29 -17.26 -18.18
CA ALA A 371 48.31 -18.57 -18.83
C ALA A 371 49.55 -18.75 -19.72
N ASN A 372 49.89 -17.74 -20.52
CA ASN A 372 51.11 -17.74 -21.36
C ASN A 372 52.39 -17.81 -20.53
N THR A 373 52.44 -17.10 -19.41
CA THR A 373 53.60 -17.09 -18.51
C THR A 373 53.80 -18.46 -17.86
N LEU A 374 52.74 -19.04 -17.29
CA LEU A 374 52.78 -20.38 -16.70
C LEU A 374 53.14 -21.46 -17.72
N THR A 375 52.71 -21.30 -18.98
CA THR A 375 53.06 -22.23 -20.06
C THR A 375 54.57 -22.20 -20.35
N LYS A 376 55.22 -21.02 -20.30
CA LYS A 376 56.68 -20.92 -20.43
C LYS A 376 57.38 -21.55 -19.22
N GLU A 377 56.97 -21.21 -18.00
CA GLU A 377 57.54 -21.73 -16.75
C GLU A 377 57.44 -23.27 -16.63
N ALA A 378 56.40 -23.87 -17.19
CA ALA A 378 56.22 -25.32 -17.18
C ALA A 378 57.09 -26.08 -18.21
N ASN A 379 57.68 -25.37 -19.18
CA ASN A 379 58.52 -25.93 -20.25
C ASN A 379 60.03 -25.71 -20.03
N THR A 380 60.40 -24.73 -19.22
CA THR A 380 61.73 -24.63 -18.57
C THR A 380 61.79 -25.58 -17.39
#